data_AF-A0A7J8PHS4-F1
#
_entry.id   AF-A0A7J8PHS4-F1
#
_cell.length_a   1.000
_cell.length_b   1.000
_cell.length_c   1.000
_cell.angle_alpha   90.00
_cell.angle_beta   90.00
_cell.angle_gamma   90.00
#
_symmetry.space_group_name_H-M   'P 1'
#
loop_
_entity.id
_entity.type
_entity.pdbx_description
1 polymer ?
#
loop_
_entity_poly.entity_id
_entity_poly.type
_entity_poly.pdbx_seq_one_letter_code
_entity_poly.pdbx_strand_id
1 'polypeptide(L)'
;MKKKGEMKKVKKVKDKVNDGQYDDPWWWLVQEGIRPSFLCISLFALLVRVAVGLHPYSGARTPPKFGDYEAQRHWMEITLNLPPKDWYRNSSVNDLSYWGLDYPPLTAYQSYVHGVFLKTFDPDSVALFTSRGYESYLGKLLMRWTVLSSDVLIFFPAVLYFVLVYRSMRFGMGQNSDVAWHIAMILLNPCLILIDHGHFQYNCISLGLTIAAIAAALSQKDLVASVLYCLALNHKQMSAYFAPAFFGYLLGKCLRKKNPLLEVTKLGLMVIGTFAVVWWPYLQSKDAALAVLSRLAPFERGIYEDYVANFWCTSSVLVKWKKLYSTQSLRIFSLAATLITCLPSMVQQILAPSSKGFLYALLNTSFSFYLFSFQ
;
A
#
# COMPACT_ATOMS: atom_id res chain seq x y z
N MET A 1 48.69 -45.00 -15.27
CA MET A 1 48.14 -43.64 -15.35
C MET A 1 46.62 -43.67 -15.18
N LYS A 2 46.08 -43.36 -14.00
CA LYS A 2 44.63 -43.20 -13.73
C LYS A 2 44.41 -41.76 -13.26
N LYS A 3 43.78 -40.91 -14.07
CA LYS A 3 43.29 -39.59 -13.64
C LYS A 3 41.87 -39.75 -13.11
N LYS A 4 41.69 -39.63 -11.79
CA LYS A 4 40.39 -39.40 -11.15
C LYS A 4 40.04 -37.92 -11.31
N GLY A 5 38.91 -37.62 -11.96
CA GLY A 5 38.32 -36.29 -11.97
C GLY A 5 37.58 -36.04 -10.66
N GLU A 6 37.97 -34.98 -9.95
CA GLU A 6 37.25 -34.49 -8.77
C GLU A 6 36.00 -33.71 -9.22
N MET A 7 34.81 -34.22 -8.86
CA MET A 7 33.58 -33.43 -8.89
C MET A 7 33.64 -32.37 -7.79
N LYS A 8 33.68 -31.10 -8.19
CA LYS A 8 33.50 -29.95 -7.30
C LYS A 8 32.11 -30.02 -6.64
N LYS A 9 32.08 -30.21 -5.32
CA LYS A 9 30.89 -30.03 -4.48
C LYS A 9 30.38 -28.59 -4.60
N VAL A 10 29.17 -28.44 -5.12
CA VAL A 10 28.42 -27.17 -5.09
C VAL A 10 28.15 -26.81 -3.63
N LYS A 11 28.81 -25.75 -3.14
CA LYS A 11 28.57 -25.16 -1.81
C LYS A 11 27.16 -24.55 -1.82
N LYS A 12 26.20 -25.23 -1.16
CA LYS A 12 24.93 -24.61 -0.75
C LYS A 12 25.29 -23.48 0.22
N VAL A 13 25.17 -22.24 -0.22
CA VAL A 13 25.24 -21.06 0.65
C VAL A 13 24.01 -21.14 1.56
N LYS A 14 24.20 -21.62 2.79
CA LYS A 14 23.24 -21.42 3.86
C LYS A 14 23.37 -19.95 4.27
N ASP A 15 22.32 -19.18 4.06
CA ASP A 15 22.15 -17.89 4.71
C ASP A 15 22.14 -18.12 6.22
N LYS A 16 23.31 -18.01 6.86
CA LYS A 16 23.42 -17.90 8.31
C LYS A 16 23.00 -16.48 8.66
N VAL A 17 21.70 -16.25 8.77
CA VAL A 17 21.18 -15.13 9.54
C VAL A 17 21.45 -15.48 11.01
N ASN A 18 22.19 -14.62 11.71
CA ASN A 18 22.47 -14.77 13.13
C ASN A 18 21.14 -14.68 13.91
N ASP A 19 20.63 -15.83 14.37
CA ASP A 19 19.41 -15.93 15.18
C ASP A 19 19.54 -15.27 16.57
N GLY A 20 20.75 -14.91 17.02
CA GLY A 20 21.00 -14.46 18.40
C GLY A 20 20.86 -12.96 18.69
N GLN A 21 20.56 -12.11 17.70
CA GLN A 21 20.62 -10.65 17.87
C GLN A 21 19.25 -9.94 17.77
N TYR A 22 18.17 -10.69 17.55
CA TYR A 22 16.81 -10.16 17.34
C TYR A 22 15.91 -10.23 18.57
N ASP A 23 16.36 -10.84 19.68
CA ASP A 23 15.55 -11.06 20.89
C ASP A 23 15.66 -9.95 21.94
N ASP A 24 16.54 -8.94 21.76
CA ASP A 24 16.61 -7.79 22.66
C ASP A 24 15.67 -6.67 22.19
N PRO A 25 14.54 -6.36 22.85
CA PRO A 25 13.59 -5.32 22.43
C PRO A 25 14.20 -3.93 22.31
N TRP A 26 15.38 -3.73 22.90
CA TRP A 26 16.10 -2.46 22.98
C TRP A 26 17.32 -2.38 22.07
N TRP A 27 17.51 -3.31 21.13
CA TRP A 27 18.65 -3.26 20.19
C TRP A 27 18.71 -1.96 19.36
N TRP A 28 17.56 -1.30 19.14
CA TRP A 28 17.44 0.02 18.51
C TRP A 28 17.90 1.18 19.43
N LEU A 29 17.88 0.97 20.77
CA LEU A 29 18.77 1.52 21.81
C LEU A 29 20.13 2.06 21.36
N VAL A 30 20.89 1.17 20.74
CA VAL A 30 22.35 1.13 20.89
C VAL A 30 23.08 1.59 19.61
N GLN A 31 22.35 1.98 18.56
CA GLN A 31 22.96 2.34 17.28
C GLN A 31 23.30 3.83 17.20
N GLU A 32 24.50 4.17 17.69
CA GLU A 32 25.21 5.44 17.46
C GLU A 32 25.10 5.86 15.98
N GLY A 33 24.57 7.06 15.71
CA GLY A 33 24.49 7.67 14.37
C GLY A 33 23.17 7.58 13.61
N ILE A 34 22.39 6.48 13.71
CA ILE A 34 21.12 6.38 12.95
C ILE A 34 20.06 7.33 13.49
N ARG A 35 19.95 7.43 14.82
CA ARG A 35 18.96 8.27 15.49
C ARG A 35 19.07 9.74 15.09
N PRO A 36 20.23 10.40 15.20
CA PRO A 36 20.34 11.79 14.79
C PRO A 36 20.07 11.96 13.29
N SER A 37 20.56 11.07 12.42
CA SER A 37 20.27 11.15 10.98
C SER A 37 18.77 11.00 10.69
N PHE A 38 18.10 10.01 11.29
CA PHE A 38 16.67 9.80 11.12
C PHE A 38 15.86 10.99 11.62
N LEU A 39 16.18 11.53 12.80
CA LEU A 39 15.50 12.70 13.37
C LEU A 39 15.69 13.93 12.49
N CYS A 40 16.92 14.26 12.09
CA CYS A 40 17.20 15.42 11.23
C CYS A 40 16.48 15.31 9.87
N ILE A 41 16.57 14.15 9.22
CA ILE A 41 15.90 13.92 7.93
C ILE A 41 14.39 13.94 8.09
N SER A 42 13.85 13.35 9.17
CA SER A 42 12.41 13.36 9.45
C SER A 42 11.88 14.76 9.67
N LEU A 43 12.57 15.58 10.47
CA LEU A 43 12.19 16.97 10.70
C LEU A 43 12.21 17.79 9.40
N PHE A 44 13.24 17.61 8.58
CA PHE A 44 13.30 18.26 7.26
C PHE A 44 12.20 17.75 6.33
N ALA A 45 11.93 16.44 6.32
CA ALA A 45 10.88 15.85 5.51
C ALA A 45 9.47 16.29 5.93
N LEU A 46 9.25 16.56 7.22
CA LEU A 46 8.02 17.17 7.75
C LEU A 46 7.92 18.64 7.34
N LEU A 47 9.01 19.40 7.43
CA LEU A 47 9.05 20.79 6.96
C LEU A 47 8.66 20.90 5.49
N VAL A 48 9.20 20.03 4.63
CA VAL A 48 8.88 20.01 3.20
C VAL A 48 7.40 19.66 2.97
N ARG A 49 6.85 18.67 3.69
CA ARG A 49 5.42 18.31 3.61
C ARG A 49 4.52 19.48 4.02
N VAL A 50 4.85 20.15 5.13
CA VAL A 50 4.12 21.34 5.61
C VAL A 50 4.18 22.45 4.57
N ALA A 51 5.37 22.74 4.02
CA ALA A 51 5.55 23.77 3.00
C ALA A 51 4.70 23.50 1.75
N VAL A 52 4.67 22.26 1.25
CA VAL A 52 3.80 21.86 0.13
C VAL A 52 2.32 22.02 0.50
N GLY A 53 1.93 21.67 1.72
CA GLY A 53 0.56 21.78 2.22
C GLY A 53 -0.02 23.20 2.25
N LEU A 54 0.83 24.24 2.19
CA LEU A 54 0.41 25.64 2.13
C LEU A 54 -0.29 25.99 0.81
N HIS A 55 0.01 25.25 -0.27
CA HIS A 55 -0.54 25.50 -1.60
C HIS A 55 -1.99 24.95 -1.76
N PRO A 56 -2.70 25.33 -2.85
CA PRO A 56 -4.02 24.77 -3.16
C PRO A 56 -4.01 23.23 -3.27
N TYR A 57 -5.16 22.61 -3.04
CA TYR A 57 -5.38 21.17 -3.16
C TYR A 57 -6.16 20.82 -4.43
N SER A 58 -6.28 19.52 -4.72
CA SER A 58 -7.06 19.02 -5.86
C SER A 58 -8.52 19.50 -5.80
N GLY A 59 -8.91 20.29 -6.81
CA GLY A 59 -10.27 20.82 -6.97
C GLY A 59 -10.66 21.98 -6.04
N ALA A 60 -9.69 22.74 -5.52
CA ALA A 60 -9.96 23.95 -4.74
C ALA A 60 -10.75 24.98 -5.57
N ARG A 61 -11.89 25.44 -5.04
CA ARG A 61 -12.80 26.41 -5.69
C ARG A 61 -13.31 25.98 -7.08
N THR A 62 -13.52 24.67 -7.29
CA THR A 62 -14.05 24.15 -8.57
C THR A 62 -15.38 23.41 -8.39
N PRO A 63 -16.50 24.11 -8.11
CA PRO A 63 -17.82 23.48 -8.08
C PRO A 63 -18.21 22.91 -9.47
N PRO A 64 -19.15 21.96 -9.55
CA PRO A 64 -19.97 21.45 -8.44
C PRO A 64 -19.35 20.25 -7.71
N LYS A 65 -18.39 19.54 -8.32
CA LYS A 65 -17.82 18.31 -7.73
C LYS A 65 -16.50 18.50 -7.00
N PHE A 66 -15.74 19.58 -7.20
CA PHE A 66 -14.41 19.73 -6.59
C PHE A 66 -13.48 18.56 -6.97
N GLY A 67 -12.52 18.20 -6.12
CA GLY A 67 -11.51 17.16 -6.39
C GLY A 67 -11.32 16.21 -5.21
N ASP A 68 -10.17 15.55 -5.16
CA ASP A 68 -9.90 14.49 -4.18
C ASP A 68 -9.95 14.96 -2.73
N TYR A 69 -9.64 16.25 -2.47
CA TYR A 69 -9.83 16.84 -1.15
C TYR A 69 -11.28 16.71 -0.66
N GLU A 70 -12.23 17.06 -1.53
CA GLU A 70 -13.66 16.96 -1.22
C GLU A 70 -14.11 15.52 -1.13
N ALA A 71 -13.54 14.62 -1.94
CA ALA A 71 -13.82 13.18 -1.82
C ALA A 71 -13.49 12.66 -0.41
N GLN A 72 -12.29 12.97 0.08
CA GLN A 72 -11.87 12.56 1.42
C GLN A 72 -12.71 13.21 2.52
N ARG A 73 -13.02 14.52 2.41
CA ARG A 73 -13.89 15.23 3.35
C ARG A 73 -15.28 14.59 3.40
N HIS A 74 -15.87 14.31 2.23
CA HIS A 74 -17.17 13.69 2.12
C HIS A 74 -17.19 12.27 2.71
N TRP A 75 -16.10 11.50 2.56
CA TRP A 75 -16.00 10.20 3.24
C TRP A 75 -16.00 10.34 4.76
N MET A 76 -15.37 11.38 5.31
CA MET A 76 -15.42 11.67 6.74
C MET A 76 -16.84 12.06 7.20
N GLU A 77 -17.55 12.89 6.43
CA GLU A 77 -18.96 13.21 6.65
C GLU A 77 -19.83 11.94 6.68
N ILE A 78 -19.73 11.09 5.65
CA ILE A 78 -20.56 9.88 5.51
C ILE A 78 -20.26 8.88 6.63
N THR A 79 -18.99 8.61 6.89
CA THR A 79 -18.59 7.59 7.88
C THR A 79 -18.93 8.01 9.31
N LEU A 80 -18.89 9.32 9.60
CA LEU A 80 -19.26 9.89 10.89
C LEU A 80 -20.77 9.86 11.16
N ASN A 81 -21.60 10.10 10.13
CA ASN A 81 -23.03 10.34 10.30
C ASN A 81 -23.91 9.13 9.95
N LEU A 82 -23.42 8.16 9.17
CA LEU A 82 -24.18 6.98 8.74
C LEU A 82 -23.66 5.69 9.38
N PRO A 83 -24.50 4.67 9.58
CA PRO A 83 -24.04 3.37 10.04
C PRO A 83 -23.22 2.64 8.94
N PRO A 84 -22.28 1.75 9.29
CA PRO A 84 -21.38 1.10 8.32
C PRO A 84 -22.06 0.43 7.12
N LYS A 85 -23.23 -0.17 7.33
CA LYS A 85 -24.04 -0.82 6.29
C LYS A 85 -24.43 0.11 5.13
N ASP A 86 -24.44 1.43 5.35
CA ASP A 86 -24.91 2.44 4.39
C ASP A 86 -23.74 3.22 3.74
N TRP A 87 -22.50 3.00 4.17
CA TRP A 87 -21.32 3.72 3.63
C TRP A 87 -21.07 3.47 2.13
N TYR A 88 -21.37 2.27 1.65
CA TYR A 88 -21.12 1.82 0.28
C TYR A 88 -22.40 1.68 -0.57
N ARG A 89 -23.54 2.17 -0.08
CA ARG A 89 -24.84 1.98 -0.72
C ARG A 89 -25.44 3.30 -1.16
N ASN A 90 -25.96 3.30 -2.39
CA ASN A 90 -26.71 4.44 -2.90
C ASN A 90 -28.06 4.52 -2.20
N SER A 91 -28.42 5.70 -1.71
CA SER A 91 -29.68 5.98 -1.03
C SER A 91 -30.05 7.46 -1.17
N SER A 92 -31.20 7.86 -0.62
CA SER A 92 -31.56 9.29 -0.53
C SER A 92 -30.61 10.10 0.35
N VAL A 93 -29.84 9.44 1.22
CA VAL A 93 -28.93 10.07 2.18
C VAL A 93 -27.47 10.02 1.71
N ASN A 94 -27.08 8.96 1.00
CA ASN A 94 -25.74 8.75 0.45
C ASN A 94 -25.83 8.59 -1.08
N ASP A 95 -25.46 9.64 -1.81
CA ASP A 95 -25.44 9.66 -3.27
C ASP A 95 -24.05 9.24 -3.76
N LEU A 96 -23.93 8.00 -4.24
CA LEU A 96 -22.63 7.47 -4.68
C LEU A 96 -22.08 8.15 -5.94
N SER A 97 -22.89 8.95 -6.64
CA SER A 97 -22.43 9.77 -7.77
C SER A 97 -21.62 10.98 -7.31
N TYR A 98 -21.80 11.43 -6.06
CA TYR A 98 -21.03 12.50 -5.43
C TYR A 98 -19.98 11.89 -4.51
N TRP A 99 -18.81 11.55 -5.07
CA TRP A 99 -17.67 10.98 -4.33
C TRP A 99 -18.01 9.80 -3.43
N GLY A 100 -18.82 8.85 -3.92
CA GLY A 100 -19.11 7.63 -3.18
C GLY A 100 -17.84 6.85 -2.84
N LEU A 101 -17.78 6.30 -1.62
CA LEU A 101 -16.61 5.60 -1.10
C LEU A 101 -16.23 4.41 -2.01
N ASP A 102 -14.96 4.38 -2.44
CA ASP A 102 -14.42 3.45 -3.44
C ASP A 102 -13.18 2.68 -2.94
N TYR A 103 -12.77 2.91 -1.69
CA TYR A 103 -11.68 2.19 -1.02
C TYR A 103 -12.21 1.16 -0.02
N PRO A 104 -11.41 0.14 0.37
CA PRO A 104 -11.88 -0.92 1.25
C PRO A 104 -12.11 -0.43 2.69
N PRO A 105 -12.74 -1.25 3.55
CA PRO A 105 -13.28 -0.79 4.83
C PRO A 105 -12.29 -0.11 5.78
N LEU A 106 -10.99 -0.41 5.71
CA LEU A 106 -10.02 0.25 6.58
C LEU A 106 -9.87 1.74 6.27
N THR A 107 -10.02 2.15 5.00
CA THR A 107 -10.11 3.57 4.66
C THR A 107 -11.36 4.20 5.27
N ALA A 108 -12.50 3.50 5.23
CA ALA A 108 -13.73 4.04 5.82
C ALA A 108 -13.61 4.24 7.35
N TYR A 109 -12.96 3.31 8.07
CA TYR A 109 -12.65 3.51 9.49
C TYR A 109 -11.65 4.65 9.73
N GLN A 110 -10.65 4.81 8.86
CA GLN A 110 -9.73 5.96 8.92
C GLN A 110 -10.47 7.28 8.70
N SER A 111 -11.38 7.35 7.73
CA SER A 111 -12.25 8.51 7.51
C SER A 111 -13.16 8.78 8.70
N TYR A 112 -13.67 7.73 9.37
CA TYR A 112 -14.44 7.91 10.60
C TYR A 112 -13.60 8.56 11.72
N VAL A 113 -12.39 8.06 11.96
CA VAL A 113 -11.49 8.62 12.99
C VAL A 113 -11.14 10.07 12.69
N HIS A 114 -10.81 10.40 11.44
CA HIS A 114 -10.57 11.78 11.03
C HIS A 114 -11.86 12.62 11.12
N GLY A 115 -13.03 12.08 10.77
CA GLY A 115 -14.31 12.76 10.90
C GLY A 115 -14.65 13.14 12.35
N VAL A 116 -14.33 12.28 13.32
CA VAL A 116 -14.46 12.61 14.75
C VAL A 116 -13.56 13.78 15.13
N PHE A 117 -12.32 13.80 14.62
CA PHE A 117 -11.40 14.93 14.80
C PHE A 117 -11.97 16.22 14.19
N LEU A 118 -12.40 16.21 12.92
CA LEU A 118 -13.00 17.39 12.28
C LEU A 118 -14.28 17.86 13.01
N LYS A 119 -15.17 16.95 13.41
CA LYS A 119 -16.39 17.30 14.17
C LYS A 119 -16.08 18.12 15.42
N THR A 120 -14.94 17.85 16.05
CA THR A 120 -14.53 18.51 17.30
C THR A 120 -14.07 19.95 17.08
N PHE A 121 -13.44 20.25 15.94
CA PHE A 121 -12.79 21.55 15.68
C PHE A 121 -13.48 22.40 14.60
N ASP A 122 -14.14 21.78 13.64
CA ASP A 122 -14.86 22.39 12.52
C ASP A 122 -16.10 21.53 12.15
N PRO A 123 -17.15 21.53 13.00
CA PRO A 123 -18.32 20.65 12.81
C PRO A 123 -19.05 20.87 11.49
N ASP A 124 -19.06 22.10 10.96
CA ASP A 124 -19.72 22.43 9.70
C ASP A 124 -19.04 21.75 8.51
N SER A 125 -17.74 21.42 8.62
CA SER A 125 -17.00 20.72 7.58
C SER A 125 -17.41 19.25 7.39
N VAL A 126 -18.16 18.66 8.31
CA VAL A 126 -18.62 17.26 8.28
C VAL A 126 -20.11 17.11 8.59
N ALA A 127 -20.86 18.21 8.49
CA ALA A 127 -22.30 18.23 8.69
C ALA A 127 -23.04 17.57 7.52
N LEU A 128 -23.88 16.58 7.82
CA LEU A 128 -24.62 15.83 6.80
C LEU A 128 -25.49 16.78 5.96
N PHE A 129 -25.47 16.60 4.64
CA PHE A 129 -26.22 17.36 3.62
C PHE A 129 -25.77 18.80 3.36
N THR A 130 -25.20 19.47 4.35
CA THR A 130 -24.87 20.91 4.27
C THR A 130 -23.40 21.17 3.99
N SER A 131 -22.53 20.20 4.26
CA SER A 131 -21.07 20.34 4.13
C SER A 131 -20.50 20.02 2.75
N ARG A 132 -21.33 19.65 1.76
CA ARG A 132 -20.86 19.36 0.39
C ARG A 132 -20.22 20.59 -0.24
N GLY A 133 -18.96 20.46 -0.65
CA GLY A 133 -18.17 21.56 -1.19
C GLY A 133 -17.79 22.62 -0.14
N TYR A 134 -17.78 22.27 1.15
CA TYR A 134 -17.39 23.18 2.21
C TYR A 134 -15.90 23.53 2.10
N GLU A 135 -15.60 24.82 1.95
CA GLU A 135 -14.24 25.35 1.91
C GLU A 135 -14.04 26.40 3.00
N SER A 136 -13.11 26.14 3.91
CA SER A 136 -12.67 27.10 4.92
C SER A 136 -11.16 27.00 5.13
N TYR A 137 -10.54 28.09 5.60
CA TYR A 137 -9.11 28.08 5.91
C TYR A 137 -8.79 27.09 7.04
N LEU A 138 -9.61 27.05 8.09
CA LEU A 138 -9.46 26.12 9.21
C LEU A 138 -9.63 24.67 8.77
N GLY A 139 -10.67 24.36 8.00
CA GLY A 139 -10.93 23.03 7.46
C GLY A 139 -9.75 22.53 6.62
N LYS A 140 -9.18 23.39 5.76
CA LYS A 140 -7.95 23.08 5.00
C LYS A 140 -6.81 22.71 5.95
N LEU A 141 -6.56 23.51 6.98
CA LEU A 141 -5.47 23.27 7.93
C LEU A 141 -5.66 21.93 8.67
N LEU A 142 -6.87 21.66 9.19
CA LEU A 142 -7.20 20.42 9.89
C LEU A 142 -7.04 19.19 9.00
N MET A 143 -7.51 19.27 7.76
CA MET A 143 -7.35 18.22 6.76
C MET A 143 -5.88 17.98 6.40
N ARG A 144 -5.04 19.01 6.29
CA ARG A 144 -3.59 18.81 6.10
C ARG A 144 -2.95 18.13 7.31
N TRP A 145 -3.42 18.44 8.52
CA TRP A 145 -2.96 17.80 9.75
C TRP A 145 -3.30 16.31 9.84
N THR A 146 -4.46 15.87 9.34
CA THR A 146 -4.81 14.44 9.34
C THR A 146 -3.89 13.64 8.42
N VAL A 147 -3.50 14.18 7.25
CA VAL A 147 -2.50 13.54 6.38
C VAL A 147 -1.13 13.51 7.03
N LEU A 148 -0.66 14.65 7.57
CA LEU A 148 0.66 14.76 8.19
C LEU A 148 0.81 13.85 9.42
N SER A 149 -0.20 13.81 10.28
CA SER A 149 -0.20 12.93 11.46
C SER A 149 -0.24 11.45 11.07
N SER A 150 -1.00 11.08 10.03
CA SER A 150 -1.00 9.72 9.48
C SER A 150 0.38 9.28 8.99
N ASP A 151 1.11 10.15 8.29
CA ASP A 151 2.50 9.91 7.87
C ASP A 151 3.40 9.64 9.09
N VAL A 152 3.34 10.50 10.11
CA VAL A 152 4.16 10.39 11.32
C VAL A 152 3.87 9.11 12.09
N LEU A 153 2.61 8.71 12.20
CA LEU A 153 2.18 7.56 13.00
C LEU A 153 2.42 6.22 12.29
N ILE A 154 2.38 6.19 10.95
CA ILE A 154 2.39 4.93 10.19
C ILE A 154 3.60 4.84 9.26
N PHE A 155 3.80 5.84 8.40
CA PHE A 155 4.83 5.77 7.35
C PHE A 155 6.25 5.93 7.90
N PHE A 156 6.49 6.96 8.72
CA PHE A 156 7.82 7.25 9.29
C PHE A 156 8.38 6.09 10.13
N PRO A 157 7.63 5.50 11.09
CA PRO A 157 8.13 4.34 11.85
C PRO A 157 8.30 3.10 10.97
N ALA A 158 7.46 2.90 9.95
CA ALA A 158 7.64 1.80 9.00
C ALA A 158 8.94 1.94 8.21
N VAL A 159 9.28 3.15 7.76
CA VAL A 159 10.55 3.44 7.07
C VAL A 159 11.75 3.19 7.99
N LEU A 160 11.69 3.66 9.24
CA LEU A 160 12.74 3.38 10.22
C LEU A 160 12.91 1.87 10.42
N TYR A 161 11.80 1.14 10.61
CA TYR A 161 11.83 -0.31 10.79
C TYR A 161 12.46 -1.02 9.58
N PHE A 162 12.04 -0.67 8.36
CA PHE A 162 12.59 -1.23 7.14
C PHE A 162 14.09 -0.97 7.00
N VAL A 163 14.54 0.28 7.20
CA VAL A 163 15.95 0.65 7.02
C VAL A 163 16.84 -0.07 8.04
N LEU A 164 16.39 -0.22 9.29
CA LEU A 164 17.10 -0.97 10.32
C LEU A 164 17.25 -2.46 9.94
N VAL A 165 16.19 -3.09 9.44
CA VAL A 165 16.21 -4.48 8.97
C VAL A 165 17.10 -4.62 7.73
N TYR A 166 16.97 -3.70 6.77
CA TYR A 166 17.76 -3.67 5.53
C TYR A 166 19.25 -3.53 5.79
N ARG A 167 19.65 -2.63 6.71
CA ARG A 167 21.03 -2.48 7.18
C ARG A 167 21.55 -3.80 7.76
N SER A 168 20.81 -4.42 8.66
CA SER A 168 21.22 -5.67 9.31
C SER A 168 21.53 -6.77 8.28
N MET A 169 20.66 -6.92 7.28
CA MET A 169 20.89 -7.85 6.17
C MET A 169 22.15 -7.51 5.37
N ARG A 170 22.40 -6.23 5.05
CA ARG A 170 23.58 -5.80 4.27
C ARG A 170 24.89 -5.90 5.05
N PHE A 171 24.85 -5.63 6.35
CA PHE A 171 25.99 -5.81 7.24
C PHE A 171 26.42 -7.28 7.31
N GLY A 172 25.47 -8.21 7.41
CA GLY A 172 25.74 -9.65 7.32
C GLY A 172 26.36 -10.09 5.98
N MET A 173 26.21 -9.28 4.92
CA MET A 173 26.82 -9.49 3.60
C MET A 173 28.16 -8.74 3.42
N GLY A 174 28.68 -8.08 4.46
CA GLY A 174 29.96 -7.34 4.40
C GLY A 174 29.89 -6.04 3.60
N GLN A 175 28.70 -5.45 3.44
CA GLN A 175 28.48 -4.23 2.66
C GLN A 175 28.15 -3.04 3.55
N ASN A 176 28.83 -1.91 3.34
CA ASN A 176 28.46 -0.64 3.97
C ASN A 176 27.12 -0.16 3.40
N SER A 177 26.19 0.22 4.28
CA SER A 177 24.91 0.83 3.89
C SER A 177 24.90 2.29 4.30
N ASP A 178 24.67 3.20 3.35
CA ASP A 178 24.42 4.61 3.65
C ASP A 178 22.98 4.77 4.18
N VAL A 179 22.81 4.56 5.48
CA VAL A 179 21.49 4.58 6.14
C VAL A 179 20.78 5.92 5.95
N ALA A 180 21.51 7.03 6.05
CA ALA A 180 20.97 8.36 5.89
C ALA A 180 20.40 8.55 4.48
N TRP A 181 21.12 8.09 3.46
CA TRP A 181 20.65 8.16 2.07
C TRP A 181 19.37 7.34 1.84
N HIS A 182 19.26 6.13 2.40
CA HIS A 182 18.05 5.32 2.27
C HIS A 182 16.84 6.00 2.93
N ILE A 183 17.02 6.59 4.12
CA ILE A 183 15.96 7.35 4.80
C ILE A 183 15.56 8.56 3.96
N ALA A 184 16.54 9.32 3.46
CA ALA A 184 16.30 10.51 2.65
C ALA A 184 15.54 10.17 1.35
N MET A 185 15.97 9.16 0.60
CA MET A 185 15.30 8.75 -0.65
C MET A 185 13.83 8.37 -0.46
N ILE A 186 13.49 7.74 0.69
CA ILE A 186 12.13 7.31 0.95
C ILE A 186 11.29 8.47 1.51
N LEU A 187 11.78 9.17 2.54
CA LEU A 187 11.01 10.23 3.20
C LEU A 187 10.91 11.52 2.38
N LEU A 188 11.89 11.81 1.53
CA LEU A 188 11.93 13.00 0.67
C LEU A 188 11.54 12.70 -0.79
N ASN A 189 10.87 11.57 -1.05
CA ASN A 189 10.37 11.27 -2.39
C ASN A 189 9.39 12.38 -2.86
N PRO A 190 9.73 13.16 -3.90
CA PRO A 190 8.94 14.32 -4.28
C PRO A 190 7.56 13.93 -4.83
N CYS A 191 7.46 12.80 -5.54
CA CYS A 191 6.19 12.34 -6.08
C CYS A 191 5.21 12.02 -4.95
N LEU A 192 5.66 11.30 -3.91
CA LEU A 192 4.81 10.95 -2.78
C LEU A 192 4.38 12.19 -1.98
N ILE A 193 5.31 13.13 -1.74
CA ILE A 193 5.00 14.37 -1.02
C ILE A 193 3.99 15.21 -1.81
N LEU A 194 4.19 15.39 -3.12
CA LEU A 194 3.29 16.22 -3.94
C LEU A 194 1.88 15.62 -4.03
N ILE A 195 1.75 14.30 -4.11
CA ILE A 195 0.45 13.64 -4.19
C ILE A 195 -0.28 13.67 -2.84
N ASP A 196 0.38 13.34 -1.73
CA ASP A 196 -0.31 13.28 -0.44
C ASP A 196 -0.52 14.68 0.16
N HIS A 197 0.52 15.52 0.13
CA HIS A 197 0.52 16.82 0.83
C HIS A 197 0.21 18.01 -0.08
N GLY A 198 0.27 17.84 -1.40
CA GLY A 198 -0.19 18.83 -2.38
C GLY A 198 -1.59 18.51 -2.86
N HIS A 199 -1.71 17.45 -3.66
CA HIS A 199 -2.95 17.00 -4.30
C HIS A 199 -4.04 16.57 -3.30
N PHE A 200 -3.64 16.00 -2.14
CA PHE A 200 -4.49 15.55 -1.02
C PHE A 200 -4.94 14.08 -1.12
N GLN A 201 -4.08 13.17 -0.65
CA GLN A 201 -4.30 11.73 -0.64
C GLN A 201 -3.69 11.10 0.62
N TYR A 202 -4.16 9.90 0.99
CA TYR A 202 -3.65 9.12 2.13
C TYR A 202 -2.84 7.90 1.68
N ASN A 203 -1.92 8.04 0.70
CA ASN A 203 -1.18 6.89 0.18
C ASN A 203 -0.16 6.34 1.18
N CYS A 204 0.47 7.22 1.97
CA CYS A 204 1.46 6.88 2.98
C CYS A 204 0.96 5.89 4.05
N ILE A 205 -0.35 5.80 4.30
CA ILE A 205 -0.92 4.79 5.22
C ILE A 205 -0.74 3.38 4.64
N SER A 206 -1.28 3.14 3.44
CA SER A 206 -1.17 1.82 2.78
C SER A 206 0.29 1.47 2.46
N LEU A 207 1.08 2.44 2.00
CA LEU A 207 2.50 2.24 1.72
C LEU A 207 3.31 1.99 3.00
N GLY A 208 3.01 2.69 4.10
CA GLY A 208 3.65 2.47 5.40
C GLY A 208 3.36 1.08 5.94
N LEU A 209 2.10 0.64 5.90
CA LEU A 209 1.72 -0.73 6.25
C LEU A 209 2.42 -1.77 5.36
N THR A 210 2.56 -1.49 4.06
CA THR A 210 3.29 -2.36 3.12
C THR A 210 4.78 -2.43 3.46
N ILE A 211 5.44 -1.30 3.70
CA ILE A 211 6.87 -1.23 4.08
C ILE A 211 7.11 -1.95 5.40
N ALA A 212 6.23 -1.77 6.39
CA ALA A 212 6.29 -2.49 7.66
C ALA A 212 6.11 -4.00 7.46
N ALA A 213 5.20 -4.42 6.57
CA ALA A 213 5.02 -5.82 6.22
C ALA A 213 6.27 -6.42 5.54
N ILE A 214 6.90 -5.67 4.64
CA ILE A 214 8.18 -6.06 4.01
C ILE A 214 9.26 -6.24 5.08
N ALA A 215 9.42 -5.26 5.98
CA ALA A 215 10.38 -5.30 7.06
C ALA A 215 10.15 -6.50 8.00
N ALA A 216 8.89 -6.79 8.35
CA ALA A 216 8.51 -7.96 9.13
C ALA A 216 8.86 -9.27 8.42
N ALA A 217 8.55 -9.39 7.12
CA ALA A 217 8.83 -10.60 6.34
C ALA A 217 10.36 -10.86 6.24
N LEU A 218 11.14 -9.80 6.04
CA LEU A 218 12.60 -9.85 5.98
C LEU A 218 13.21 -10.21 7.36
N SER A 219 12.57 -9.77 8.44
CA SER A 219 12.91 -10.12 9.84
C SER A 219 12.41 -11.51 10.28
N GLN A 220 11.90 -12.35 9.36
CA GLN A 220 11.32 -13.66 9.65
C GLN A 220 10.04 -13.63 10.51
N LYS A 221 9.39 -12.47 10.67
CA LYS A 221 8.12 -12.30 11.39
C LYS A 221 6.94 -12.45 10.43
N ASP A 222 6.82 -13.63 9.82
CA ASP A 222 5.93 -13.88 8.69
C ASP A 222 4.44 -13.66 9.02
N LEU A 223 3.99 -14.01 10.23
CA LEU A 223 2.61 -13.78 10.68
C LEU A 223 2.28 -12.29 10.77
N VAL A 224 3.20 -11.49 11.33
CA VAL A 224 3.06 -10.03 11.44
C VAL A 224 3.06 -9.41 10.04
N ALA A 225 3.93 -9.88 9.15
CA ALA A 225 3.95 -9.45 7.76
C ALA A 225 2.61 -9.69 7.06
N SER A 226 2.00 -10.88 7.25
CA SER A 226 0.68 -11.18 6.71
C SER A 226 -0.40 -10.24 7.22
N VAL A 227 -0.46 -9.96 8.53
CA VAL A 227 -1.44 -9.03 9.11
C VAL A 227 -1.25 -7.62 8.55
N LEU A 228 -0.03 -7.08 8.60
CA LEU A 228 0.28 -5.74 8.11
C LEU A 228 -0.04 -5.59 6.62
N TYR A 229 0.29 -6.59 5.81
CA TYR A 229 -0.01 -6.56 4.38
C TYR A 229 -1.52 -6.68 4.10
N CYS A 230 -2.26 -7.49 4.86
CA CYS A 230 -3.72 -7.50 4.78
C CYS A 230 -4.33 -6.14 5.14
N LEU A 231 -3.81 -5.46 6.16
CA LEU A 231 -4.23 -4.10 6.49
C LEU A 231 -3.92 -3.13 5.35
N ALA A 232 -2.73 -3.20 4.75
CA ALA A 232 -2.39 -2.37 3.59
C ALA A 232 -3.37 -2.55 2.42
N LEU A 233 -3.70 -3.80 2.08
CA LEU A 233 -4.70 -4.16 1.07
C LEU A 233 -6.09 -3.64 1.40
N ASN A 234 -6.46 -3.66 2.68
CA ASN A 234 -7.75 -3.17 3.15
C ASN A 234 -7.82 -1.64 3.28
N HIS A 235 -6.69 -0.94 3.29
CA HIS A 235 -6.64 0.51 3.19
C HIS A 235 -6.75 0.96 1.73
N LYS A 236 -5.94 0.36 0.84
CA LYS A 236 -5.98 0.66 -0.59
C LYS A 236 -5.81 -0.62 -1.42
N GLN A 237 -6.81 -0.93 -2.24
CA GLN A 237 -6.82 -2.14 -3.07
C GLN A 237 -5.65 -2.19 -4.06
N MET A 238 -5.09 -1.04 -4.44
CA MET A 238 -3.90 -0.93 -5.30
C MET A 238 -2.67 -1.64 -4.71
N SER A 239 -2.63 -1.86 -3.39
CA SER A 239 -1.57 -2.67 -2.76
C SER A 239 -1.58 -4.12 -3.23
N ALA A 240 -2.64 -4.58 -3.93
CA ALA A 240 -2.71 -5.89 -4.58
C ALA A 240 -1.60 -6.11 -5.62
N TYR A 241 -0.99 -5.03 -6.11
CA TYR A 241 0.12 -5.10 -7.07
C TYR A 241 1.35 -5.81 -6.49
N PHE A 242 1.48 -5.80 -5.17
CA PHE A 242 2.55 -6.50 -4.44
C PHE A 242 2.16 -7.94 -4.06
N ALA A 243 0.91 -8.35 -4.24
CA ALA A 243 0.36 -9.58 -3.68
C ALA A 243 1.05 -10.84 -4.22
N PRO A 244 1.36 -10.95 -5.54
CA PRO A 244 2.09 -12.10 -6.05
C PRO A 244 3.48 -12.26 -5.42
N ALA A 245 4.17 -11.15 -5.12
CA ALA A 245 5.48 -11.20 -4.48
C ALA A 245 5.39 -11.68 -3.02
N PHE A 246 4.46 -11.12 -2.23
CA PHE A 246 4.21 -11.54 -0.86
C PHE A 246 3.78 -13.01 -0.79
N PHE A 247 2.80 -13.39 -1.62
CA PHE A 247 2.31 -14.76 -1.70
C PHE A 247 3.46 -15.72 -2.06
N GLY A 248 4.19 -15.44 -3.13
CA GLY A 248 5.27 -16.31 -3.60
C GLY A 248 6.38 -16.48 -2.56
N TYR A 249 6.78 -15.40 -1.91
CA TYR A 249 7.83 -15.42 -0.88
C TYR A 249 7.41 -16.18 0.38
N LEU A 250 6.24 -15.85 0.95
CA LEU A 250 5.76 -16.47 2.18
C LEU A 250 5.41 -17.95 1.97
N LEU A 251 4.71 -18.29 0.87
CA LEU A 251 4.41 -19.68 0.53
C LEU A 251 5.72 -20.46 0.31
N GLY A 252 6.65 -19.91 -0.46
CA GLY A 252 7.96 -20.51 -0.68
C GLY A 252 8.68 -20.83 0.63
N LYS A 253 8.67 -19.91 1.60
CA LYS A 253 9.25 -20.12 2.94
C LYS A 253 8.55 -21.26 3.69
N CYS A 254 7.21 -21.28 3.72
CA CYS A 254 6.44 -22.33 4.38
C CYS A 254 6.73 -23.72 3.79
N LEU A 255 6.82 -23.83 2.46
CA LEU A 255 7.13 -25.09 1.75
C LEU A 255 8.54 -25.65 2.04
N ARG A 256 9.42 -24.86 2.67
CA ARG A 256 10.77 -25.30 3.08
C ARG A 256 10.88 -25.60 4.58
N LYS A 257 9.82 -25.41 5.36
CA LYS A 257 9.77 -25.77 6.79
C LYS A 257 9.47 -27.26 6.96
N LYS A 258 9.70 -27.80 8.17
CA LYS A 258 9.47 -29.23 8.48
C LYS A 258 8.01 -29.66 8.27
N ASN A 259 7.06 -28.80 8.63
CA ASN A 259 5.62 -29.04 8.51
C ASN A 259 4.97 -27.96 7.63
N PRO A 260 5.06 -28.07 6.29
CA PRO A 260 4.56 -27.04 5.39
C PRO A 260 3.08 -26.71 5.56
N LEU A 261 2.24 -27.74 5.73
CA LEU A 261 0.80 -27.58 5.90
C LEU A 261 0.48 -26.71 7.12
N LEU A 262 1.10 -26.99 8.27
CA LEU A 262 0.91 -26.21 9.49
C LEU A 262 1.30 -24.74 9.30
N GLU A 263 2.43 -24.48 8.64
CA GLU A 263 2.90 -23.11 8.42
C GLU A 263 1.99 -22.34 7.46
N VAL A 264 1.52 -22.99 6.39
CA VAL A 264 0.53 -22.39 5.47
C VAL A 264 -0.80 -22.14 6.21
N THR A 265 -1.27 -23.07 7.04
CA THR A 265 -2.49 -22.89 7.83
C THR A 265 -2.37 -21.70 8.79
N LYS A 266 -1.23 -21.51 9.47
CA LYS A 266 -1.00 -20.35 10.34
C LYS A 266 -1.14 -19.03 9.57
N LEU A 267 -0.50 -18.91 8.40
CA LEU A 267 -0.64 -17.71 7.57
C LEU A 267 -2.08 -17.52 7.10
N GLY A 268 -2.72 -18.59 6.63
CA GLY A 268 -4.13 -18.56 6.20
C GLY A 268 -5.07 -18.07 7.30
N LEU A 269 -4.88 -18.54 8.54
CA LEU A 269 -5.67 -18.08 9.69
C LEU A 269 -5.44 -16.59 9.99
N MET A 270 -4.21 -16.09 9.90
CA MET A 270 -3.92 -14.66 10.10
C MET A 270 -4.57 -13.79 9.02
N VAL A 271 -4.51 -14.22 7.76
CA VAL A 271 -5.15 -13.52 6.64
C VAL A 271 -6.67 -13.51 6.83
N ILE A 272 -7.29 -14.67 6.99
CA ILE A 272 -8.75 -14.79 7.15
C ILE A 272 -9.22 -14.02 8.39
N GLY A 273 -8.53 -14.14 9.52
CA GLY A 273 -8.87 -13.42 10.75
C GLY A 273 -8.79 -11.90 10.58
N THR A 274 -7.73 -11.39 9.93
CA THR A 274 -7.58 -9.95 9.69
C THR A 274 -8.68 -9.42 8.77
N PHE A 275 -8.97 -10.12 7.67
CA PHE A 275 -10.08 -9.76 6.78
C PHE A 275 -11.42 -9.83 7.50
N ALA A 276 -11.65 -10.86 8.32
CA ALA A 276 -12.90 -11.03 9.05
C ALA A 276 -13.15 -9.89 10.04
N VAL A 277 -12.11 -9.43 10.75
CA VAL A 277 -12.20 -8.28 11.66
C VAL A 277 -12.49 -6.99 10.90
N VAL A 278 -11.74 -6.71 9.83
CA VAL A 278 -11.92 -5.46 9.07
C VAL A 278 -13.28 -5.42 8.35
N TRP A 279 -13.71 -6.55 7.79
CA TRP A 279 -14.97 -6.66 7.04
C TRP A 279 -16.17 -6.99 7.92
N TRP A 280 -16.01 -7.10 9.25
CA TRP A 280 -17.04 -7.59 10.17
C TRP A 280 -18.45 -7.04 9.91
N PRO A 281 -18.66 -5.72 9.72
CA PRO A 281 -20.01 -5.18 9.48
C PRO A 281 -20.66 -5.64 8.17
N TYR A 282 -19.85 -6.06 7.20
CA TYR A 282 -20.27 -6.42 5.84
C TYR A 282 -20.39 -7.94 5.63
N LEU A 283 -19.95 -8.75 6.59
CA LEU A 283 -20.03 -10.21 6.51
C LEU A 283 -21.42 -10.76 6.84
N GLN A 284 -22.32 -9.93 7.39
CA GLN A 284 -23.66 -10.34 7.79
C GLN A 284 -24.56 -10.72 6.60
N SER A 285 -24.33 -10.14 5.43
CA SER A 285 -25.07 -10.50 4.22
C SER A 285 -24.18 -10.47 2.98
N LYS A 286 -24.46 -11.39 2.05
CA LYS A 286 -23.78 -11.45 0.75
C LYS A 286 -23.92 -10.15 -0.01
N ASP A 287 -25.10 -9.53 0.04
CA ASP A 287 -25.39 -8.27 -0.63
C ASP A 287 -24.56 -7.11 -0.06
N ALA A 288 -24.28 -7.09 1.25
CA ALA A 288 -23.40 -6.09 1.84
C ALA A 288 -21.96 -6.25 1.36
N ALA A 289 -21.41 -7.47 1.39
CA ALA A 289 -20.06 -7.74 0.90
C ALA A 289 -19.91 -7.42 -0.61
N LEU A 290 -20.91 -7.81 -1.43
CA LEU A 290 -20.90 -7.52 -2.86
C LEU A 290 -21.03 -6.02 -3.17
N ALA A 291 -21.78 -5.26 -2.36
CA ALA A 291 -21.86 -3.82 -2.49
C ALA A 291 -20.51 -3.14 -2.24
N VAL A 292 -19.72 -3.60 -1.26
CA VAL A 292 -18.35 -3.10 -1.07
C VAL A 292 -17.47 -3.49 -2.26
N LEU A 293 -17.47 -4.77 -2.65
CA LEU A 293 -16.62 -5.28 -3.73
C LEU A 293 -16.87 -4.58 -5.09
N SER A 294 -18.12 -4.28 -5.42
CA SER A 294 -18.45 -3.58 -6.67
C SER A 294 -17.92 -2.14 -6.70
N ARG A 295 -17.72 -1.51 -5.54
CA ARG A 295 -17.08 -0.19 -5.41
C ARG A 295 -15.57 -0.25 -5.55
N LEU A 296 -14.92 -1.32 -5.08
CA LEU A 296 -13.45 -1.44 -5.12
C LEU A 296 -12.91 -1.70 -6.53
N ALA A 297 -13.71 -2.35 -7.38
CA ALA A 297 -13.34 -2.70 -8.76
C ALA A 297 -14.40 -2.19 -9.75
N PRO A 298 -14.42 -0.88 -10.04
CA PRO A 298 -15.39 -0.30 -10.97
C PRO A 298 -15.03 -0.72 -12.41
N PHE A 299 -15.81 -1.63 -12.99
CA PHE A 299 -15.60 -2.15 -14.36
C PHE A 299 -16.11 -1.21 -15.47
N GLU A 300 -16.42 0.04 -15.17
CA GLU A 300 -17.21 0.91 -16.07
C GLU A 300 -16.38 1.81 -16.98
N ARG A 301 -15.06 1.91 -16.79
CA ARG A 301 -14.20 2.75 -17.65
C ARG A 301 -13.66 1.97 -18.85
N GLY A 302 -13.30 2.66 -19.93
CA GLY A 302 -12.60 2.09 -21.08
C GLY A 302 -11.07 2.12 -20.95
N ILE A 303 -10.38 1.42 -21.86
CA ILE A 303 -8.91 1.33 -21.84
C ILE A 303 -8.27 2.69 -22.20
N TYR A 304 -7.19 3.07 -21.52
CA TYR A 304 -6.39 4.30 -21.71
C TYR A 304 -7.17 5.63 -21.76
N GLU A 305 -8.34 5.72 -21.12
CA GLU A 305 -9.12 6.97 -21.05
C GLU A 305 -8.44 8.05 -20.18
N ASP A 306 -7.58 7.63 -19.25
CA ASP A 306 -6.87 8.50 -18.31
C ASP A 306 -5.43 8.87 -18.77
N TYR A 307 -5.06 8.60 -20.03
CA TYR A 307 -3.74 8.88 -20.62
C TYR A 307 -2.53 8.54 -19.72
N VAL A 308 -2.56 7.37 -19.08
CA VAL A 308 -1.49 6.89 -18.20
C VAL A 308 -0.29 6.40 -19.02
N ALA A 309 0.93 6.60 -18.55
CA ALA A 309 2.16 6.12 -19.21
C ALA A 309 2.35 4.59 -19.05
N ASN A 310 1.38 3.81 -19.54
CA ASN A 310 1.38 2.35 -19.58
C ASN A 310 1.52 1.82 -21.02
N PHE A 311 1.69 0.51 -21.16
CA PHE A 311 1.91 -0.13 -22.46
C PHE A 311 0.79 0.20 -23.46
N TRP A 312 -0.47 0.15 -23.01
CA TRP A 312 -1.65 0.34 -23.85
C TRP A 312 -1.74 1.75 -24.40
N CYS A 313 -1.52 2.77 -23.56
CA CYS A 313 -1.56 4.16 -23.96
C CYS A 313 -0.38 4.50 -24.90
N THR A 314 0.85 4.09 -24.56
CA THR A 314 2.03 4.38 -25.39
C THR A 314 1.93 3.69 -26.76
N SER A 315 1.54 2.41 -26.80
CA SER A 315 1.39 1.69 -28.06
C SER A 315 0.17 2.14 -28.87
N SER A 316 -0.78 2.87 -28.28
CA SER A 316 -1.98 3.38 -28.97
C SER A 316 -1.66 4.32 -30.14
N VAL A 317 -0.47 4.93 -30.14
CA VAL A 317 0.02 5.77 -31.24
C VAL A 317 0.22 4.93 -32.50
N LEU A 318 0.78 3.73 -32.35
CA LEU A 318 1.11 2.78 -33.42
C LEU A 318 -0.05 1.81 -33.72
N VAL A 319 -0.67 1.26 -32.68
CA VAL A 319 -1.71 0.24 -32.74
C VAL A 319 -3.01 0.80 -32.18
N LYS A 320 -4.03 0.99 -33.03
CA LYS A 320 -5.33 1.50 -32.59
C LYS A 320 -6.17 0.39 -31.95
N TRP A 321 -5.81 -0.02 -30.74
CA TRP A 321 -6.43 -1.13 -29.98
C TRP A 321 -7.97 -1.09 -29.96
N LYS A 322 -8.59 0.07 -29.64
CA LYS A 322 -10.05 0.25 -29.65
C LYS A 322 -10.72 0.05 -31.02
N LYS A 323 -9.98 0.15 -32.13
CA LYS A 323 -10.49 -0.14 -33.49
C LYS A 323 -10.36 -1.61 -33.87
N LEU A 324 -9.38 -2.31 -33.29
CA LEU A 324 -9.06 -3.69 -33.64
C LEU A 324 -9.79 -4.71 -32.77
N TYR A 325 -10.10 -4.36 -31.52
CA TYR A 325 -10.64 -5.30 -30.55
C TYR A 325 -11.76 -4.69 -29.71
N SER A 326 -12.66 -5.54 -29.25
CA SER A 326 -13.70 -5.16 -28.29
C SER A 326 -13.09 -4.87 -26.91
N THR A 327 -13.80 -4.07 -26.10
CA THR A 327 -13.43 -3.79 -24.71
C THR A 327 -13.24 -5.07 -23.89
N GLN A 328 -14.10 -6.07 -24.10
CA GLN A 328 -14.00 -7.36 -23.40
C GLN A 328 -12.69 -8.10 -23.75
N SER A 329 -12.33 -8.15 -25.03
CA SER A 329 -11.07 -8.75 -25.47
C SER A 329 -9.86 -8.01 -24.88
N LEU A 330 -9.89 -6.68 -24.86
CA LEU A 330 -8.80 -5.87 -24.31
C LEU A 330 -8.63 -6.06 -22.79
N ARG A 331 -9.72 -6.25 -22.04
CA ARG A 331 -9.65 -6.63 -20.61
C ARG A 331 -8.95 -7.98 -20.42
N ILE A 332 -9.29 -8.97 -21.24
CA ILE A 332 -8.67 -10.30 -21.20
C ILE A 332 -7.20 -10.22 -21.57
N PHE A 333 -6.83 -9.48 -22.62
CA PHE A 333 -5.44 -9.30 -23.03
C PHE A 333 -4.61 -8.60 -21.95
N SER A 334 -5.17 -7.56 -21.31
CA SER A 334 -4.54 -6.85 -20.21
C SER A 334 -4.31 -7.75 -19.00
N LEU A 335 -5.33 -8.53 -18.61
CA LEU A 335 -5.23 -9.50 -17.53
C LEU A 335 -4.18 -10.57 -17.85
N ALA A 336 -4.22 -11.15 -19.05
CA ALA A 336 -3.26 -12.17 -19.48
C ALA A 336 -1.83 -11.62 -19.51
N ALA A 337 -1.60 -10.43 -20.07
CA ALA A 337 -0.28 -9.80 -20.11
C ALA A 337 0.25 -9.49 -18.71
N THR A 338 -0.60 -8.98 -17.82
CA THR A 338 -0.23 -8.72 -16.41
C THR A 338 0.18 -10.02 -15.71
N LEU A 339 -0.64 -11.08 -15.85
CA LEU A 339 -0.35 -12.38 -15.23
C LEU A 339 0.91 -13.03 -15.78
N ILE A 340 1.08 -13.07 -17.11
CA ILE A 340 2.24 -13.67 -17.76
C ILE A 340 3.53 -12.97 -17.32
N THR A 341 3.51 -11.65 -17.17
CA THR A 341 4.71 -10.89 -16.80
C THR A 341 5.02 -10.94 -15.30
N CYS A 342 4.00 -11.06 -14.44
CA CYS A 342 4.23 -11.16 -12.99
C CYS A 342 4.56 -12.59 -12.51
N LEU A 343 4.07 -13.62 -13.22
CA LEU A 343 4.17 -15.02 -12.83
C LEU A 343 5.62 -15.52 -12.64
N PRO A 344 6.60 -15.20 -13.49
CA PRO A 344 7.98 -15.68 -13.33
C PRO A 344 8.60 -15.29 -11.99
N SER A 345 8.37 -14.04 -11.54
CA SER A 345 8.90 -13.56 -10.26
C SER A 345 8.23 -14.26 -9.06
N MET A 346 6.91 -14.47 -9.14
CA MET A 346 6.17 -15.21 -8.11
C MET A 346 6.63 -16.67 -8.03
N VAL A 347 6.69 -17.38 -9.16
CA VAL A 347 7.13 -18.79 -9.22
C VAL A 347 8.57 -18.93 -8.73
N GLN A 348 9.46 -18.01 -9.11
CA GLN A 348 10.84 -18.02 -8.64
C GLN A 348 10.91 -17.92 -7.11
N GLN A 349 10.10 -17.07 -6.49
CA GLN A 349 10.04 -16.96 -5.01
C GLN A 349 9.42 -18.19 -4.34
N ILE A 350 8.46 -18.88 -4.98
CA ILE A 350 7.93 -20.14 -4.45
C ILE A 350 9.01 -21.23 -4.48
N LEU A 351 9.78 -21.32 -5.57
CA LEU A 351 10.79 -22.37 -5.76
C LEU A 351 12.06 -22.11 -4.94
N ALA A 352 12.52 -20.87 -4.87
CA ALA A 352 13.76 -20.47 -4.21
C ALA A 352 13.58 -19.11 -3.50
N PRO A 353 12.84 -19.08 -2.38
CA PRO A 353 12.57 -17.84 -1.64
C PRO A 353 13.90 -17.25 -1.13
N SER A 354 14.09 -15.95 -1.31
CA SER A 354 15.24 -15.23 -0.76
C SER A 354 14.88 -13.77 -0.51
N SER A 355 15.48 -13.15 0.51
CA SER A 355 15.20 -11.77 0.88
C SER A 355 15.44 -10.78 -0.27
N LYS A 356 16.54 -10.96 -1.01
CA LYS A 356 16.86 -10.14 -2.19
C LYS A 356 15.90 -10.39 -3.34
N GLY A 357 15.57 -11.64 -3.61
CA GLY A 357 14.62 -12.00 -4.66
C GLY A 357 13.20 -11.51 -4.36
N PHE A 358 12.79 -11.47 -3.09
CA PHE A 358 11.52 -10.89 -2.67
C PHE A 358 11.43 -9.39 -3.00
N LEU A 359 12.48 -8.61 -2.70
CA LEU A 359 12.53 -7.20 -3.07
C LEU A 359 12.44 -6.97 -4.59
N TYR A 360 13.10 -7.81 -5.40
CA TYR A 360 12.96 -7.75 -6.85
C TYR A 360 11.59 -8.21 -7.35
N ALA A 361 10.99 -9.20 -6.70
CA ALA A 361 9.64 -9.64 -7.03
C ALA A 361 8.62 -8.54 -6.77
N LEU A 362 8.76 -7.77 -5.69
CA LEU A 362 7.91 -6.59 -5.41
C LEU A 362 8.01 -5.57 -6.55
N LEU A 363 9.23 -5.23 -6.99
CA LEU A 363 9.44 -4.32 -8.11
C LEU A 363 8.81 -4.86 -9.40
N ASN A 364 9.14 -6.10 -9.78
CA ASN A 364 8.67 -6.71 -11.03
C ASN A 364 7.14 -6.84 -11.08
N THR A 365 6.52 -7.30 -10.00
CA THR A 365 5.07 -7.44 -9.92
C THR A 365 4.38 -6.09 -9.99
N SER A 366 4.85 -5.09 -9.25
CA SER A 366 4.29 -3.74 -9.32
C SER A 366 4.40 -3.09 -10.70
N PHE A 367 5.53 -3.27 -11.41
CA PHE A 367 5.66 -2.82 -12.79
C PHE A 367 4.80 -3.62 -13.77
N SER A 368 4.64 -4.94 -13.59
CA SER A 368 3.72 -5.74 -14.40
C SER A 368 2.30 -5.20 -14.32
N PHE A 369 1.80 -4.92 -13.12
CA PHE A 369 0.49 -4.31 -12.95
C PHE A 369 0.43 -2.91 -13.57
N TYR A 370 1.38 -2.02 -13.27
CA TYR A 370 1.38 -0.66 -13.81
C TYR A 370 1.42 -0.61 -15.35
N LEU A 371 2.23 -1.45 -15.98
CA LEU A 371 2.43 -1.40 -17.43
C LEU A 371 1.29 -2.08 -18.19
N PHE A 372 0.75 -3.17 -17.68
CA PHE A 372 -0.15 -4.04 -18.44
C PHE A 372 -1.58 -4.12 -17.90
N SER A 373 -1.90 -3.50 -16.76
CA SER A 373 -3.29 -3.44 -16.30
C SER A 373 -4.17 -2.70 -17.30
N PHE A 374 -5.45 -3.04 -17.31
CA PHE A 374 -6.43 -2.40 -18.18
C PHE A 374 -6.66 -0.94 -17.78
N GLN A 375 -6.61 -0.68 -16.46
CA GLN A 375 -6.74 0.60 -15.77
C GLN A 375 -5.82 0.64 -14.55
#